data_AF-A0A381W7Y3-F1
#
_entry.id   AF-A0A381W7Y3-F1
#
_cell.length_a   1.000
_cell.length_b   1.000
_cell.length_c   1.000
_cell.angle_alpha   90.00
_cell.angle_beta   90.00
_cell.angle_gamma   90.00
#
_symmetry.space_group_name_H-M   'P 1'
#
loop_
_entity.id
_entity.type
_entity.pdbx_description
1 polymer ?
#
loop_
_entity_poly.entity_id
_entity_poly.type
_entity_poly.pdbx_seq_one_letter_code
_entity_poly.pdbx_strand_id
1 'polypeptide(L)'
;NPALALEKANEAFTLLFSGKSFDEALKLGSESALVVPDTLMTLSKVREYIGPSLMQLAQSLRPGEFTRPKKVVDGYKIIYLVDREDAKTPKFSSIKDLVRSEFIKRRDDQSLREYLDDLKNWYDISRNLTN
;
A
#
# COMPACT_ATOMS: atom_id res chain seq x y z
N ASN A 1 13.50 2.41 -16.85
CA ASN A 1 14.49 3.44 -16.45
C ASN A 1 13.95 4.16 -15.20
N PRO A 2 14.61 4.05 -14.03
CA PRO A 2 14.11 4.62 -12.77
C PRO A 2 14.02 6.15 -12.76
N ALA A 3 14.90 6.85 -13.49
CA ALA A 3 14.86 8.32 -13.56
C ALA A 3 13.60 8.81 -14.28
N LEU A 4 13.26 8.18 -15.41
CA LEU A 4 12.04 8.47 -16.17
C LEU A 4 10.77 8.17 -15.36
N ALA A 5 10.78 7.11 -14.54
CA ALA A 5 9.64 6.77 -13.69
C ALA A 5 9.40 7.83 -12.59
N LEU A 6 10.47 8.35 -12.00
CA LEU A 6 10.39 9.43 -11.01
C LEU A 6 9.90 10.74 -11.65
N GLU A 7 10.39 11.07 -12.84
CA GLU A 7 9.97 12.25 -13.59
C GLU A 7 8.46 12.23 -13.87
N LYS A 8 7.95 11.14 -14.44
CA LYS A 8 6.50 10.96 -14.68
C LYS A 8 5.68 11.04 -13.39
N ALA A 9 6.17 10.48 -12.30
CA ALA A 9 5.48 10.56 -11.02
C ALA A 9 5.44 11.99 -10.47
N ASN A 10 6.53 12.77 -10.62
CA ASN A 10 6.54 14.17 -10.21
C ASN A 10 5.64 15.03 -11.10
N GLU A 11 5.56 14.73 -12.40
CA GLU A 11 4.65 15.39 -13.33
C GLU A 11 3.18 15.11 -12.93
N ALA A 12 2.83 13.85 -12.68
CA ALA A 12 1.49 13.49 -12.18
C ALA A 12 1.15 14.17 -10.86
N PHE A 13 2.11 14.24 -9.92
CA PHE A 13 1.94 14.98 -8.67
C PHE A 13 1.67 16.48 -8.92
N THR A 14 2.36 17.08 -9.88
CA THR A 14 2.21 18.49 -10.23
C THR A 14 0.85 18.77 -10.84
N LEU A 15 0.35 17.87 -11.71
CA LEU A 15 -1.02 17.97 -12.26
C LEU A 15 -2.05 17.95 -11.14
N LEU A 16 -1.99 16.97 -10.23
CA LEU A 16 -2.88 16.89 -9.06
C LEU A 16 -2.80 18.15 -8.19
N PHE A 17 -1.59 18.65 -7.94
CA PHE A 17 -1.38 19.85 -7.12
C PHE A 17 -1.92 21.12 -7.78
N SER A 18 -1.88 21.22 -9.11
CA SER A 18 -2.42 22.35 -9.86
C SER A 18 -3.95 22.39 -9.95
N GLY A 19 -4.65 21.41 -9.35
CA GLY A 19 -6.11 21.30 -9.39
C GLY A 19 -6.66 20.75 -10.71
N LYS A 20 -5.80 20.20 -11.58
CA LYS A 20 -6.23 19.47 -12.76
C LYS A 20 -6.87 18.14 -12.38
N SER A 21 -7.72 17.60 -13.25
CA SER A 21 -8.52 16.40 -12.93
C SER A 21 -7.64 15.16 -12.74
N PHE A 22 -8.12 14.27 -11.87
CA PHE A 22 -7.52 12.95 -11.62
C PHE A 22 -7.27 12.16 -12.92
N ASP A 23 -8.18 12.30 -13.90
CA ASP A 23 -8.06 11.66 -15.22
C ASP A 23 -6.82 12.09 -16.01
N GLU A 24 -6.35 13.33 -15.86
CA GLU A 24 -5.11 13.77 -16.52
C GLU A 24 -3.89 13.12 -15.86
N ALA A 25 -3.86 13.05 -14.53
CA ALA A 25 -2.79 12.39 -13.79
C ALA A 25 -2.75 10.88 -14.06
N LEU A 26 -3.91 10.23 -14.23
CA LEU A 26 -4.02 8.82 -14.59
C LEU A 26 -3.33 8.48 -15.91
N LYS A 27 -3.34 9.38 -16.91
CA LYS A 27 -2.68 9.16 -18.21
C LYS A 27 -1.16 9.02 -18.11
N LEU A 28 -0.56 9.58 -17.06
CA LEU A 28 0.88 9.44 -16.78
C LEU A 28 1.20 8.16 -16.01
N GLY A 29 0.19 7.50 -15.45
CA GLY A 29 0.31 6.23 -14.77
C GLY A 29 0.69 5.11 -15.73
N SER A 30 1.47 4.14 -15.22
CA SER A 30 1.70 2.88 -15.92
C SER A 30 0.49 1.97 -15.81
N GLU A 31 0.21 1.18 -16.85
CA GLU A 31 -0.73 0.07 -16.73
C GLU A 31 -0.32 -0.85 -15.57
N SER A 32 -1.28 -1.16 -14.71
CA SER A 32 -1.08 -2.07 -13.58
C SER A 32 -2.07 -3.21 -13.69
N ALA A 33 -1.59 -4.44 -13.47
CA ALA A 33 -2.46 -5.59 -13.30
C ALA A 33 -3.30 -5.50 -12.00
N LEU A 34 -2.93 -4.59 -11.09
CA LEU A 34 -3.65 -4.34 -9.87
C LEU A 34 -4.89 -3.46 -10.16
N VAL A 35 -6.06 -4.09 -10.22
CA VAL A 35 -7.34 -3.39 -10.31
C VAL A 35 -7.87 -3.17 -8.89
N VAL A 36 -7.87 -1.92 -8.44
CA VAL A 36 -8.45 -1.54 -7.15
C VAL A 36 -9.95 -1.34 -7.33
N PRO A 37 -10.81 -2.02 -6.56
CA PRO A 37 -12.26 -1.83 -6.65
C PRO A 37 -12.69 -0.39 -6.33
N ASP A 38 -13.62 0.15 -7.11
CA ASP A 38 -14.24 1.47 -6.88
C ASP A 38 -15.39 1.37 -5.87
N THR A 39 -15.05 0.88 -4.67
CA THR A 39 -16.00 0.69 -3.56
C THR A 39 -15.30 1.00 -2.24
N LEU A 40 -16.04 1.44 -1.23
CA LEU A 40 -15.50 1.55 0.12
C LEU A 40 -15.04 0.18 0.63
N MET A 41 -13.82 0.13 1.16
CA MET A 41 -13.18 -1.09 1.63
C MET A 41 -12.65 -0.92 3.06
N THR A 42 -12.58 -2.03 3.78
CA THR A 42 -11.90 -2.06 5.09
C THR A 42 -10.39 -1.86 4.92
N LEU A 43 -9.72 -1.36 5.97
CA LEU A 43 -8.26 -1.20 5.98
C LEU A 43 -7.50 -2.51 5.73
N SER A 44 -8.07 -3.65 6.14
CA SER A 44 -7.48 -4.96 5.86
C SER A 44 -7.50 -5.26 4.36
N LYS A 45 -8.61 -4.97 3.65
CA LYS A 45 -8.67 -5.11 2.19
C LYS A 45 -7.73 -4.16 1.49
N VAL A 46 -7.71 -2.88 1.88
CA VAL A 46 -6.75 -1.91 1.33
C VAL A 46 -5.30 -2.41 1.47
N ARG A 47 -4.93 -2.95 2.64
CA ARG A 47 -3.60 -3.54 2.87
C ARG A 47 -3.28 -4.69 1.91
N GLU A 48 -4.24 -5.55 1.58
CA GLU A 48 -4.03 -6.65 0.63
C GLU A 48 -3.64 -6.14 -0.76
N TYR A 49 -4.13 -4.96 -1.18
CA TYR A 49 -3.80 -4.36 -2.49
C TYR A 49 -2.47 -3.60 -2.50
N ILE A 50 -2.23 -2.74 -1.51
CA ILE A 50 -1.11 -1.78 -1.54
C ILE A 50 -0.03 -2.05 -0.49
N GLY A 51 -0.19 -3.11 0.31
CA GLY A 51 0.73 -3.46 1.37
C GLY A 51 0.62 -2.56 2.61
N PRO A 52 1.31 -2.92 3.71
CA PRO A 52 1.17 -2.25 4.99
C PRO A 52 1.68 -0.80 4.97
N SER A 53 2.82 -0.53 4.33
CA SER A 53 3.45 0.80 4.34
C SER A 53 2.64 1.85 3.59
N LEU A 54 2.11 1.51 2.41
CA LEU A 54 1.26 2.43 1.65
C LEU A 54 -0.12 2.58 2.30
N MET A 55 -0.67 1.51 2.90
CA MET A 55 -1.92 1.59 3.65
C MET A 55 -1.83 2.55 4.84
N GLN A 56 -0.72 2.55 5.58
CA GLN A 56 -0.51 3.51 6.68
C GLN A 56 -0.49 4.97 6.19
N LEU A 57 0.15 5.23 5.04
CA LEU A 57 0.10 6.55 4.42
C LEU A 57 -1.33 6.92 4.01
N ALA A 58 -2.05 6.00 3.36
CA ALA A 58 -3.43 6.21 2.94
C ALA A 58 -4.36 6.55 4.12
N GLN A 59 -4.19 5.88 5.26
CA GLN A 59 -4.97 6.11 6.47
C GLN A 59 -4.81 7.53 7.04
N SER A 60 -3.66 8.16 6.81
CA SER A 60 -3.37 9.52 7.27
C SER A 60 -3.95 10.62 6.38
N LEU A 61 -4.43 10.27 5.18
CA LEU A 61 -4.99 11.23 4.22
C LEU A 61 -6.44 11.59 4.56
N ARG A 62 -6.84 12.77 4.12
CA ARG A 62 -8.24 13.21 4.04
C ARG A 62 -8.77 13.03 2.61
N PRO A 63 -10.10 12.90 2.42
CA PRO A 63 -10.68 12.88 1.08
C PRO A 63 -10.18 14.06 0.23
N GLY A 64 -9.78 13.77 -1.01
CA GLY A 64 -9.16 14.71 -1.94
C GLY A 64 -7.64 14.89 -1.76
N GLU A 65 -7.03 14.41 -0.67
CA GLU A 65 -5.59 14.48 -0.49
C GLU A 65 -4.85 13.34 -1.21
N PHE A 66 -3.58 13.60 -1.51
CA PHE A 66 -2.70 12.64 -2.15
C PHE A 66 -1.28 12.72 -1.63
N THR A 67 -0.53 11.63 -1.77
CA THR A 67 0.86 11.56 -1.35
C THR A 67 1.80 12.16 -2.39
N ARG A 68 2.98 12.61 -1.95
CA ARG A 68 4.15 12.72 -2.85
C ARG A 68 4.51 11.34 -3.43
N PRO A 69 5.17 11.27 -4.59
CA PRO A 69 5.66 10.00 -5.15
C PRO A 69 6.43 9.16 -4.13
N LYS A 70 5.96 7.94 -3.89
CA LYS A 70 6.58 6.98 -2.98
C LYS A 70 7.29 5.89 -3.77
N LYS A 71 8.58 5.72 -3.47
CA LYS A 71 9.39 4.66 -4.07
C LYS A 71 8.88 3.29 -3.60
N VAL A 72 8.69 2.40 -4.55
CA VAL A 72 8.30 1.00 -4.39
C VAL A 72 9.22 0.12 -5.24
N VAL A 73 9.11 -1.20 -5.11
CA VAL A 73 9.96 -2.16 -5.83
C VAL A 73 9.84 -1.96 -7.35
N ASP A 74 8.64 -1.67 -7.83
CA ASP A 74 8.26 -1.53 -9.24
C ASP A 74 8.25 -0.08 -9.74
N GLY A 75 8.80 0.89 -9.00
CA GLY A 75 8.89 2.29 -9.42
C GLY A 75 8.38 3.28 -8.37
N TYR A 76 7.40 4.09 -8.73
CA TYR A 76 6.84 5.13 -7.87
C TYR A 76 5.31 5.10 -7.88
N LYS A 77 4.70 5.26 -6.71
CA LYS A 77 3.24 5.33 -6.55
C LYS A 77 2.82 6.62 -5.87
N ILE A 78 1.72 7.19 -6.34
CA ILE A 78 0.97 8.25 -5.67
C ILE A 78 -0.32 7.63 -5.19
N ILE A 79 -0.67 7.86 -3.93
CA ILE A 79 -1.94 7.45 -3.36
C ILE A 79 -2.83 8.68 -3.34
N TYR A 80 -4.02 8.59 -3.93
CA TYR A 80 -5.06 9.61 -3.87
C TYR A 80 -6.24 9.04 -3.08
N LEU A 81 -6.67 9.73 -2.02
CA LEU A 81 -7.81 9.28 -1.23
C LEU A 81 -9.10 9.90 -1.78
N VAL A 82 -9.93 9.11 -2.44
CA VAL A 82 -11.21 9.57 -2.99
C VAL A 82 -12.21 9.84 -1.87
N ASP A 83 -12.44 8.84 -1.01
CA ASP A 83 -13.40 8.93 0.08
C ASP A 83 -12.99 8.02 1.25
N ARG A 84 -13.53 8.28 2.44
CA ARG A 84 -13.38 7.45 3.63
C ARG A 84 -14.62 7.54 4.52
N GLU A 85 -15.01 6.40 5.06
CA GLU A 85 -15.94 6.34 6.19
C GLU A 85 -15.18 5.97 7.45
N ASP A 86 -15.14 6.89 8.41
CA ASP A 86 -14.60 6.61 9.72
C ASP A 86 -15.62 5.81 10.52
N ALA A 87 -15.24 4.57 10.84
CA ALA A 87 -16.04 3.76 11.74
C ALA A 87 -16.19 4.49 13.08
N LYS A 88 -17.44 4.59 13.57
CA LYS A 88 -17.68 5.00 14.96
C LYS A 88 -17.02 3.97 15.86
N THR A 89 -15.99 4.36 16.62
CA THR A 89 -15.25 3.45 17.49
C THR A 89 -16.22 2.75 18.45
N PRO A 90 -16.45 1.43 18.31
CA PRO A 90 -17.28 0.70 19.25
C PRO A 90 -16.62 0.73 20.63
N LYS A 91 -17.40 0.62 21.71
CA LYS A 91 -16.82 0.48 23.05
C LYS A 91 -15.85 -0.71 23.04
N PHE A 92 -14.63 -0.53 23.54
CA PHE A 92 -13.60 -1.58 23.53
C PHE A 92 -14.11 -2.92 24.10
N SER A 93 -14.97 -2.88 25.14
CA SER A 93 -15.61 -4.06 25.71
C SER A 93 -16.40 -4.90 24.71
N SER A 94 -17.01 -4.27 23.69
CA SER A 94 -17.82 -4.94 22.68
C SER A 94 -17.00 -5.59 21.54
N ILE A 95 -15.71 -5.24 21.40
CA ILE A 95 -14.86 -5.70 20.29
C ILE A 95 -13.55 -6.38 20.75
N LYS A 96 -13.35 -6.54 22.06
CA LYS A 96 -12.10 -7.07 22.65
C LYS A 96 -11.68 -8.41 22.05
N ASP A 97 -12.63 -9.33 21.89
CA ASP A 97 -12.33 -10.69 21.38
C ASP A 97 -12.00 -10.67 19.88
N LEU A 98 -12.67 -9.81 19.11
CA LEU A 98 -12.35 -9.58 17.69
C LEU A 98 -10.94 -8.99 17.53
N VAL A 99 -10.59 -7.97 18.32
CA VAL A 99 -9.25 -7.35 18.31
C VAL A 99 -8.18 -8.37 18.68
N ARG A 100 -8.43 -9.20 19.71
CA ARG A 100 -7.50 -10.28 20.12
C ARG A 100 -7.30 -11.30 18.99
N SER A 101 -8.37 -11.74 18.34
CA SER A 101 -8.29 -12.71 17.24
C SER A 101 -7.48 -12.15 16.06
N GLU A 102 -7.77 -10.92 15.65
CA GLU A 102 -7.04 -10.26 14.56
C GLU A 102 -5.56 -10.01 14.92
N PHE A 103 -5.26 -9.66 16.18
CA PHE A 103 -3.90 -9.49 16.65
C PHE A 103 -3.10 -10.80 16.57
N ILE A 104 -3.69 -11.92 17.00
CA ILE A 104 -3.06 -13.25 16.91
C ILE A 104 -2.80 -13.61 15.44
N LYS A 105 -3.81 -13.47 14.57
CA LYS A 105 -3.66 -13.74 13.13
C LYS A 105 -2.52 -12.96 12.50
N ARG A 106 -2.43 -11.65 12.78
CA ARG A 106 -1.36 -10.81 12.24
C ARG A 106 0.02 -11.22 12.71
N ARG A 107 0.15 -11.64 13.97
CA ARG A 107 1.41 -12.16 14.51
C ARG A 107 1.79 -13.46 13.78
N ASP A 108 0.83 -14.35 13.57
CA ASP A 108 1.08 -15.63 12.91
C ASP A 108 1.48 -15.42 11.44
N ASP A 109 0.81 -14.50 10.71
CA ASP A 109 1.20 -14.13 9.34
C ASP A 109 2.61 -13.50 9.27
N GLN A 110 2.98 -12.74 10.30
CA GLN A 110 4.30 -12.11 10.39
C GLN A 110 5.39 -13.17 10.63
N SER A 111 5.17 -14.09 11.56
CA SER A 111 6.08 -15.21 11.80
C SER A 111 6.24 -16.11 10.57
N LEU A 112 5.18 -16.31 9.79
CA LEU A 112 5.26 -17.03 8.52
C LEU A 112 6.16 -16.31 7.49
N ARG A 113 6.04 -14.98 7.40
CA ARG A 113 6.89 -14.17 6.50
C ARG A 113 8.36 -14.24 6.90
N GLU A 114 8.65 -14.10 8.20
CA GLU A 114 10.01 -14.21 8.74
C GLU A 114 10.61 -15.58 8.43
N TYR A 115 9.84 -16.66 8.63
CA TYR A 115 10.26 -18.01 8.29
C TYR A 115 10.57 -18.20 6.79
N LEU A 116 9.74 -17.63 5.90
CA LEU A 116 9.97 -17.69 4.46
C LEU A 116 11.20 -16.88 4.02
N ASP A 117 11.46 -15.73 4.64
CA ASP A 117 12.67 -14.94 4.39
C ASP A 117 13.92 -15.68 4.86
N ASP A 118 13.90 -16.29 6.04
CA ASP A 118 15.00 -17.13 6.54
C ASP A 118 15.30 -18.29 5.60
N LEU A 119 14.26 -18.98 5.12
CA LEU A 119 14.41 -20.08 4.17
C LEU A 119 15.02 -19.61 2.84
N LYS A 120 14.58 -18.45 2.33
CA LYS A 120 15.10 -17.87 1.09
C LYS A 120 16.57 -17.47 1.23
N ASN A 121 16.94 -16.85 2.36
CA ASN A 121 18.32 -16.49 2.68
C ASN A 121 19.22 -17.73 2.73
N TRP A 122 18.73 -18.83 3.31
CA TRP A 122 19.47 -20.09 3.40
C TRP A 122 19.74 -20.71 2.03
N TYR A 123 18.73 -20.70 1.15
CA TYR A 123 18.89 -21.16 -0.24
C TYR A 123 19.87 -20.29 -1.04
N ASP A 124 19.85 -18.97 -0.85
CA ASP A 124 20.75 -18.05 -1.55
C ASP A 124 22.23 -18.24 -1.10
N ILE A 125 22.44 -18.50 0.20
CA ILE A 125 23.77 -18.86 0.75
C ILE A 125 24.27 -20.18 0.16
N SER A 126 23.42 -21.21 0.09
CA SER A 126 23.81 -22.54 -0.42
C SER A 126 24.19 -22.51 -1.92
N ARG A 127 23.53 -21.68 -2.73
CA ARG A 127 23.79 -21.56 -4.16
C ARG A 127 25.11 -20.83 -4.46
N ASN A 128 25.50 -19.88 -3.61
CA ASN A 128 26.78 -19.17 -3.72
C ASN A 128 27.99 -19.98 -3.20
N LEU A 129 27.75 -21.06 -2.44
CA LEU A 129 28.79 -21.99 -1.97
C LEU A 129 29.10 -23.12 -2.97
N THR A 130 28.32 -23.24 -4.05
CA THR A 130 28.44 -24.31 -5.06
C THR A 130 29.02 -23.82 -6.40
N ASN A 131 29.63 -22.63 -6.44
CA ASN A 131 30.40 -22.10 -7.57
C ASN A 131 31.88 -22.00 -7.24
#